data_AF-X1CTR2-F1
#
_entry.id   AF-X1CTR2-F1
#
_cell.length_a   1.000
_cell.length_b   1.000
_cell.length_c   1.000
_cell.angle_alpha   90.00
_cell.angle_beta   90.00
_cell.angle_gamma   90.00
#
_symmetry.space_group_name_H-M   'P 1'
#
loop_
_entity.id
_entity.type
_entity.pdbx_description
1 polymer ?
#
loop_
_entity_poly.entity_id
_entity_poly.type
_entity_poly.pdbx_seq_one_letter_code
_entity_poly.pdbx_strand_id
1 'polypeptide(L)'
;RRRGIEPYPYGYHRSHTTEQALALLKQQEERSQVKASAVSLAGRIMANRPMGKISFLDLRDGSGKIQLCLYKNRLSEESLELSQDLDIGDIIGVSGKLFRTKSGEPTLEVESLTLLAKSLQPLPEKWHGLADVDKRYRQRYLDLIANAETKETFQVRSQIIAAIRDFLNQRGFLEVETPVLQPSAGGALARPFTTHHHALDQDFYLRIAPELHLKRLLIGGFDRVYELGRIFRNEGVSTRHNPEFTMLESYEAYVDYNDVMSMVEE
;
A
#
# COMPACT_ATOMS: atom_id res chain seq x y z
N ARG A 1 -13.06 23.47 -12.86
CA ARG A 1 -12.65 23.77 -14.25
C ARG A 1 -13.26 25.06 -14.80
N ARG A 2 -14.59 25.18 -15.02
CA ARG A 2 -15.17 26.47 -15.53
C ARG A 2 -14.87 27.69 -14.64
N ARG A 3 -14.75 27.47 -13.32
CA ARG A 3 -14.32 28.47 -12.32
C ARG A 3 -12.79 28.65 -12.21
N GLY A 4 -11.99 28.18 -13.18
CA GLY A 4 -10.52 28.23 -13.10
C GLY A 4 -9.86 27.24 -12.13
N ILE A 5 -10.62 26.61 -11.23
CA ILE A 5 -10.11 25.57 -10.31
C ILE A 5 -9.67 24.32 -11.10
N GLU A 6 -8.40 23.91 -10.94
CA GLU A 6 -7.84 22.66 -11.45
C GLU A 6 -8.14 21.49 -10.50
N PRO A 7 -9.04 20.54 -10.86
CA PRO A 7 -9.39 19.41 -10.01
C PRO A 7 -8.32 18.32 -9.90
N TYR A 8 -7.30 18.34 -10.79
CA TYR A 8 -6.20 17.39 -10.80
C TYR A 8 -4.84 18.12 -10.92
N PRO A 9 -4.42 18.86 -9.88
CA PRO A 9 -3.16 19.60 -9.90
C PRO A 9 -1.94 18.68 -10.02
N TYR A 10 -0.87 19.17 -10.64
CA TYR A 10 0.36 18.41 -10.84
C TYR A 10 1.11 18.02 -9.56
N GLY A 11 0.88 18.73 -8.45
CA GLY A 11 1.52 18.42 -7.19
C GLY A 11 0.95 19.22 -6.02
N TYR A 12 1.18 18.70 -4.81
CA TYR A 12 0.86 19.35 -3.55
C TYR A 12 1.90 18.96 -2.50
N HIS A 13 2.55 19.94 -1.90
CA HIS A 13 3.60 19.72 -0.92
C HIS A 13 3.00 19.72 0.49
N ARG A 14 2.68 18.52 0.99
CA ARG A 14 2.37 18.34 2.41
C ARG A 14 3.66 18.46 3.24
N SER A 15 3.56 19.10 4.40
CA SER A 15 4.67 19.23 5.34
C SER A 15 4.71 18.07 6.34
N HIS A 16 3.55 17.46 6.63
CA HIS A 16 3.43 16.39 7.61
C HIS A 16 2.49 15.29 7.11
N THR A 17 2.73 14.06 7.57
CA THR A 17 1.69 13.02 7.59
C THR A 17 0.69 13.31 8.71
N THR A 18 -0.46 12.63 8.70
CA THR A 18 -1.41 12.71 9.80
C THR A 18 -0.77 12.35 11.14
N GLU A 19 -0.03 11.24 11.20
CA GLU A 19 0.66 10.78 12.40
C GLU A 19 1.68 11.82 12.91
N GLN A 20 2.48 12.41 12.01
CA GLN A 20 3.43 13.46 12.37
C GLN A 20 2.73 14.71 12.92
N ALA A 21 1.59 15.09 12.35
CA ALA A 21 0.79 16.21 12.85
C ALA A 21 0.21 15.94 14.23
N LEU A 22 -0.27 14.71 14.49
CA LEU A 22 -0.75 14.29 15.81
C LEU A 22 0.38 14.29 16.85
N ALA A 23 1.58 13.84 16.48
CA ALA A 23 2.76 13.90 17.34
C ALA A 23 3.18 15.35 17.64
N LEU A 24 3.15 16.23 16.63
CA LEU A 24 3.46 17.65 16.79
C LEU A 24 2.48 18.34 17.74
N LEU A 25 1.17 18.06 17.62
CA LEU A 25 0.16 18.62 18.52
C LEU A 25 0.43 18.22 19.98
N LYS A 26 0.74 16.95 20.24
CA LYS A 26 1.10 16.49 21.60
C LYS A 26 2.31 17.25 22.16
N GLN A 27 3.34 17.45 21.34
CA GLN A 27 4.53 18.21 21.76
C GLN A 27 4.24 19.68 22.05
N GLN A 28 3.35 20.32 21.28
CA GLN A 28 2.90 21.70 21.51
C GLN A 28 2.11 21.83 22.83
N GLU A 29 1.33 20.81 23.19
CA GLU A 29 0.57 20.76 24.44
C GLU A 29 1.49 20.63 25.66
N GLU A 30 2.57 19.84 25.54
CA GLU A 30 3.54 19.59 26.62
C GLU A 30 4.53 20.76 26.80
N ARG A 31 4.84 21.51 25.73
CA ARG A 31 5.84 22.59 25.75
C ARG A 31 5.20 23.91 25.36
N SER A 32 4.91 24.76 26.34
CA SER A 32 4.26 26.08 26.17
C SER A 32 4.99 27.10 25.27
N GLN A 33 6.13 26.75 24.66
CA GLN A 33 6.96 27.63 23.83
C GLN A 33 7.18 27.14 22.39
N VAL A 34 6.55 26.04 21.96
CA VAL A 34 6.63 25.65 20.54
C VAL A 34 5.73 26.58 19.73
N LYS A 35 6.34 27.46 18.91
CA LYS A 35 5.59 28.29 17.95
C LYS A 35 4.69 27.39 17.10
N ALA A 36 3.41 27.72 17.02
CA ALA A 36 2.44 27.04 16.16
C ALA A 36 2.83 27.26 14.69
N SER A 37 3.64 26.36 14.13
CA SER A 37 3.93 26.32 12.69
C SER A 37 2.67 25.85 11.96
N ALA A 38 2.32 26.53 10.87
CA ALA A 38 1.26 26.08 9.99
C ALA A 38 1.61 24.67 9.45
N VAL A 39 0.64 23.77 9.48
CA VAL A 39 0.77 22.40 9.01
C VAL A 39 -0.03 22.27 7.72
N SER A 40 0.54 21.58 6.74
CA SER A 40 -0.12 21.19 5.50
C SER A 40 -0.23 19.68 5.40
N LEU A 41 -1.45 19.19 5.23
CA LEU A 41 -1.81 17.78 5.13
C LEU A 41 -2.46 17.49 3.78
N ALA A 42 -2.46 16.22 3.38
CA ALA A 42 -3.19 15.75 2.23
C ALA A 42 -3.74 14.35 2.51
N GLY A 43 -4.97 14.08 2.04
CA GLY A 43 -5.63 12.81 2.28
C GLY A 43 -7.01 12.73 1.65
N ARG A 44 -7.66 11.59 1.86
CA ARG A 44 -9.03 11.32 1.41
C ARG A 44 -10.05 11.80 2.44
N ILE A 45 -11.10 12.47 2.00
CA ILE A 45 -12.27 12.79 2.82
C ILE A 45 -13.02 11.50 3.10
N MET A 46 -13.02 11.07 4.35
CA MET A 46 -13.76 9.90 4.81
C MET A 46 -15.13 10.27 5.34
N ALA A 47 -15.33 11.48 5.86
CA ALA A 47 -16.63 11.97 6.35
C ALA A 47 -16.76 13.48 6.16
N ASN A 48 -17.98 13.96 6.01
CA ASN A 48 -18.33 15.37 5.95
C ASN A 48 -19.55 15.63 6.84
N ARG A 49 -19.42 16.52 7.82
CA ARG A 49 -20.43 16.82 8.84
C ARG A 49 -20.66 18.34 8.90
N PRO A 50 -21.54 18.89 8.05
CA PRO A 50 -21.84 20.31 8.03
C PRO A 50 -22.67 20.73 9.26
N MET A 51 -22.30 21.85 9.88
CA MET A 51 -22.93 22.43 11.07
C MET A 51 -23.11 23.95 10.89
N GLY A 52 -23.97 24.35 9.95
CA GLY A 52 -24.25 25.76 9.66
C GLY A 52 -23.02 26.50 9.13
N LYS A 53 -22.39 27.31 10.00
CA LYS A 53 -21.20 28.13 9.69
C LYS A 53 -19.87 27.36 9.80
N ILE A 54 -19.91 26.14 10.34
CA ILE A 54 -18.74 25.27 10.50
C ILE A 54 -18.99 23.98 9.73
N SER A 55 -17.95 23.34 9.21
CA SER A 55 -18.01 21.94 8.77
C SER A 55 -16.87 21.14 9.36
N PHE A 56 -17.17 19.92 9.82
CA PHE A 56 -16.15 18.97 10.25
C PHE A 56 -15.96 17.89 9.20
N LEU A 57 -14.73 17.75 8.70
CA LEU A 57 -14.35 16.66 7.79
C LEU A 57 -13.44 15.67 8.50
N ASP A 58 -13.48 14.41 8.09
CA ASP A 58 -12.47 13.43 8.48
C ASP A 58 -11.50 13.22 7.33
N LEU A 59 -10.24 13.61 7.52
CA LEU A 59 -9.18 13.40 6.55
C LEU A 59 -8.40 12.13 6.91
N ARG A 60 -8.18 11.25 5.94
CA ARG A 60 -7.36 10.04 6.11
C ARG A 60 -6.23 9.99 5.09
N ASP A 61 -5.02 9.80 5.58
CA ASP A 61 -3.85 9.53 4.74
C ASP A 61 -3.28 8.12 5.01
N GLY A 62 -2.08 7.85 4.49
CA GLY A 62 -1.40 6.58 4.71
C GLY A 62 -0.96 6.33 6.16
N SER A 63 -0.98 7.30 7.05
CA SER A 63 -0.51 7.17 8.44
C SER A 63 -1.64 7.17 9.47
N GLY A 64 -2.80 7.75 9.14
CA GLY A 64 -3.90 7.78 10.08
C GLY A 64 -5.05 8.68 9.64
N LYS A 65 -5.86 9.07 10.64
CA LYS A 65 -7.01 9.95 10.50
C LYS A 65 -6.83 11.20 11.37
N ILE A 66 -7.28 12.35 10.87
CA ILE A 66 -7.38 13.60 11.61
C ILE A 66 -8.68 14.32 11.25
N GLN A 67 -9.24 15.04 12.22
CA GLN A 67 -10.39 15.89 11.98
C GLN A 67 -9.95 17.22 11.34
N LEU A 68 -10.73 17.73 10.40
CA LEU A 68 -10.60 19.07 9.86
C LEU A 68 -11.77 19.92 10.34
N CYS A 69 -11.50 21.17 10.72
CA CYS A 69 -12.53 22.15 11.05
C CYS A 69 -12.48 23.29 10.03
N LEU A 70 -13.56 23.47 9.27
CA LEU A 70 -13.70 24.52 8.28
C LEU A 70 -14.65 25.59 8.83
N TYR A 71 -14.10 26.75 9.17
CA TYR A 71 -14.89 27.95 9.50
C TYR A 71 -15.20 28.71 8.21
N LYS A 72 -16.46 28.67 7.74
CA LYS A 72 -16.84 29.28 6.46
C LYS A 72 -16.50 30.77 6.35
N ASN A 73 -16.50 31.48 7.48
CA ASN A 73 -16.18 32.90 7.56
C ASN A 73 -14.67 33.22 7.65
N ARG A 74 -13.81 32.20 7.73
CA ARG A 74 -12.34 32.35 7.78
C ARG A 74 -11.63 31.82 6.52
N LEU A 75 -12.34 31.07 5.68
CA LEU A 75 -11.83 30.60 4.39
C LEU A 75 -11.78 31.76 3.39
N SER A 76 -10.82 31.69 2.46
CA SER A 76 -10.86 32.52 1.26
C SER A 76 -12.11 32.22 0.44
N GLU A 77 -12.54 33.15 -0.42
CA GLU A 77 -13.71 32.97 -1.29
C GLU A 77 -13.58 31.70 -2.16
N GLU A 78 -12.41 31.48 -2.74
CA GLU A 78 -12.11 30.26 -3.52
C GLU A 78 -12.22 28.98 -2.67
N SER A 79 -11.66 28.97 -1.46
CA SER A 79 -11.73 27.81 -0.56
C SER A 79 -13.15 27.59 -0.04
N LEU A 80 -13.92 28.66 0.19
CA LEU A 80 -15.31 28.60 0.62
C LEU A 80 -16.18 27.99 -0.47
N GLU A 81 -16.05 28.45 -1.72
CA GLU A 81 -16.74 27.86 -2.86
C GLU A 81 -16.36 26.38 -3.05
N LEU A 82 -15.06 26.07 -3.02
CA LEU A 82 -14.60 24.70 -3.16
C LEU A 82 -15.14 23.79 -2.06
N SER A 83 -15.22 24.28 -0.82
CA SER A 83 -15.74 23.50 0.32
C SER A 83 -17.20 23.05 0.14
N GLN A 84 -17.97 23.75 -0.70
CA GLN A 84 -19.37 23.40 -0.99
C GLN A 84 -19.48 22.25 -2.00
N ASP A 85 -18.44 22.03 -2.80
CA ASP A 85 -18.39 21.00 -3.83
C ASP A 85 -17.59 19.76 -3.40
N LEU A 86 -17.18 19.66 -2.13
CA LEU A 86 -16.44 18.51 -1.62
C LEU A 86 -17.37 17.33 -1.33
N ASP A 87 -16.98 16.16 -1.86
CA ASP A 87 -17.67 14.89 -1.64
C ASP A 87 -16.84 13.95 -0.76
N ILE A 88 -17.54 13.02 -0.11
CA ILE A 88 -16.88 11.88 0.53
C ILE A 88 -16.13 11.08 -0.55
N GLY A 89 -14.86 10.81 -0.30
CA GLY A 89 -13.97 10.14 -1.24
C GLY A 89 -13.02 11.07 -1.98
N ASP A 90 -13.26 12.39 -2.00
CA ASP A 90 -12.32 13.34 -2.62
C ASP A 90 -10.96 13.29 -1.94
N ILE A 91 -9.90 13.52 -2.71
CA ILE A 91 -8.56 13.74 -2.18
C ILE A 91 -8.32 15.24 -2.14
N ILE A 92 -8.00 15.76 -0.97
CA ILE A 92 -7.77 17.19 -0.74
C ILE A 92 -6.42 17.43 -0.07
N GLY A 93 -5.86 18.60 -0.35
CA GLY A 93 -4.78 19.23 0.39
C GLY A 93 -5.35 20.34 1.26
N VAL A 94 -4.90 20.42 2.51
CA VAL A 94 -5.32 21.46 3.45
C VAL A 94 -4.13 22.01 4.20
N SER A 95 -4.16 23.30 4.55
CA SER A 95 -3.21 23.90 5.46
C SER A 95 -3.89 24.69 6.57
N GLY A 96 -3.25 24.77 7.74
CA GLY A 96 -3.69 25.64 8.82
C GLY A 96 -3.08 25.25 10.16
N LYS A 97 -3.85 25.37 11.24
CA LYS A 97 -3.35 25.29 12.62
C LYS A 97 -3.94 24.11 13.36
N LEU A 98 -3.08 23.37 14.07
CA LEU A 98 -3.51 22.24 14.90
C LEU A 98 -4.07 22.75 16.24
N PHE A 99 -5.12 22.10 16.71
CA PHE A 99 -5.72 22.34 18.02
C PHE A 99 -6.51 21.11 18.47
N ARG A 100 -6.96 21.09 19.73
CA ARG A 100 -7.99 20.16 20.20
C ARG A 100 -9.33 20.85 20.33
N THR A 101 -10.39 20.19 19.88
CA THR A 101 -11.76 20.63 20.17
C THR A 101 -12.06 20.48 21.67
N LYS A 102 -13.20 21.06 22.10
CA LYS A 102 -13.70 20.86 23.47
C LYS A 102 -13.93 19.39 23.85
N SER A 103 -14.15 18.52 22.86
CA SER A 103 -14.29 17.07 23.06
C SER A 103 -12.95 16.33 23.10
N GLY A 104 -11.82 17.04 22.99
CA GLY A 104 -10.48 16.47 23.01
C GLY A 104 -9.96 15.94 21.66
N GLU A 105 -10.73 16.10 20.57
CA GLU A 105 -10.38 15.56 19.25
C GLU A 105 -9.27 16.40 18.58
N PRO A 106 -8.11 15.81 18.22
CA PRO A 106 -7.09 16.47 17.41
C PRO A 106 -7.64 16.95 16.08
N THR A 107 -7.51 18.24 15.81
CA THR A 107 -8.16 18.89 14.68
C THR A 107 -7.22 19.88 14.00
N LEU A 108 -7.25 19.94 12.67
CA LEU A 108 -6.67 21.03 11.89
C LEU A 108 -7.75 22.06 11.59
N GLU A 109 -7.60 23.28 12.09
CA GLU A 109 -8.36 24.44 11.60
C GLU A 109 -7.85 24.79 10.21
N VAL A 110 -8.73 24.67 9.21
CA VAL A 110 -8.37 24.85 7.80
C VAL A 110 -8.36 26.34 7.44
N GLU A 111 -7.20 26.82 7.00
CA GLU A 111 -7.00 28.17 6.45
C GLU A 111 -6.96 28.16 4.93
N SER A 112 -6.42 27.10 4.31
CA SER A 112 -6.45 26.91 2.86
C SER A 112 -6.85 25.48 2.48
N LEU A 113 -7.54 25.35 1.35
CA LEU A 113 -8.06 24.11 0.80
C LEU A 113 -7.73 24.00 -0.69
N THR A 114 -7.28 22.84 -1.12
CA THR A 114 -7.02 22.52 -2.53
C THR A 114 -7.59 21.15 -2.85
N LEU A 115 -8.34 21.03 -3.96
CA LEU A 115 -8.79 19.74 -4.47
C LEU A 115 -7.64 19.09 -5.24
N LEU A 116 -7.28 17.86 -4.88
CA LEU A 116 -6.19 17.11 -5.50
C LEU A 116 -6.69 16.04 -6.46
N ALA A 117 -7.83 15.42 -6.13
CA ALA A 117 -8.54 14.53 -7.04
C ALA A 117 -10.02 14.43 -6.63
N LYS A 118 -10.92 14.67 -7.59
CA LYS A 118 -12.36 14.47 -7.39
C LYS A 118 -12.74 12.99 -7.41
N SER A 119 -13.51 12.55 -6.43
CA SER A 119 -14.19 11.25 -6.44
C SER A 119 -15.42 11.34 -7.32
N LEU A 120 -15.51 10.46 -8.32
CA LEU A 120 -16.63 10.43 -9.28
C LEU A 120 -17.70 9.40 -8.93
N GLN A 121 -17.45 8.58 -7.91
CA GLN A 121 -18.32 7.52 -7.43
C GLN A 121 -18.37 7.54 -5.90
N PRO A 122 -19.51 7.18 -5.30
CA PRO A 122 -19.61 7.07 -3.85
C PRO A 122 -18.70 5.95 -3.33
N LEU A 123 -18.14 6.15 -2.13
CA LEU A 123 -17.44 5.08 -1.42
C LEU A 123 -18.44 3.99 -0.95
N PRO A 124 -18.01 2.72 -0.82
CA PRO A 124 -18.82 1.68 -0.17
C PRO A 124 -19.30 2.10 1.22
N GLU A 125 -20.44 1.56 1.65
CA GLU A 125 -21.04 1.89 2.95
C GLU A 125 -20.05 1.65 4.11
N LYS A 126 -20.02 2.59 5.06
CA LYS A 126 -19.03 2.64 6.14
C LYS A 126 -19.23 1.60 7.24
N TRP A 127 -20.48 1.17 7.49
CA TRP A 127 -20.83 0.44 8.71
C TRP A 127 -20.42 -1.04 8.67
N HIS A 128 -20.46 -1.66 7.49
CA HIS A 128 -20.13 -3.06 7.31
C HIS A 128 -18.79 -3.28 6.60
N GLY A 129 -18.10 -2.19 6.23
CA GLY A 129 -17.00 -2.23 5.28
C GLY A 129 -17.45 -2.82 3.94
N LEU A 130 -16.48 -3.12 3.07
CA LEU A 130 -16.77 -3.93 1.88
C LEU A 130 -16.77 -5.40 2.29
N ALA A 131 -17.90 -5.95 2.69
CA ALA A 131 -18.00 -7.32 3.23
C ALA A 131 -17.94 -8.42 2.15
N ASP A 132 -18.47 -8.12 0.95
CA ASP A 132 -18.50 -9.05 -0.19
C ASP A 132 -17.08 -9.41 -0.66
N VAL A 133 -16.68 -10.66 -0.42
CA VAL A 133 -15.31 -11.16 -0.68
C VAL A 133 -14.94 -11.04 -2.16
N ASP A 134 -15.88 -11.34 -3.07
CA ASP A 134 -15.62 -11.25 -4.51
C ASP A 134 -15.39 -9.81 -4.93
N LYS A 135 -16.19 -8.87 -4.42
CA LYS A 135 -15.97 -7.43 -4.66
C LYS A 135 -14.64 -6.96 -4.08
N ARG A 136 -14.27 -7.39 -2.88
CA ARG A 136 -12.96 -7.04 -2.28
C ARG A 136 -11.79 -7.47 -3.15
N TYR A 137 -11.85 -8.68 -3.69
CA TYR A 137 -10.77 -9.23 -4.51
C TYR A 137 -10.72 -8.61 -5.91
N ARG A 138 -11.88 -8.28 -6.50
CA ARG A 138 -11.95 -7.60 -7.81
C ARG A 138 -11.63 -6.11 -7.72
N GLN A 139 -12.00 -5.46 -6.63
CA GLN A 139 -11.86 -4.01 -6.41
C GLN A 139 -10.98 -3.74 -5.20
N ARG A 140 -9.73 -4.24 -5.25
CA ARG A 140 -8.78 -4.12 -4.13
C ARG A 140 -8.59 -2.68 -3.64
N TYR A 141 -8.65 -1.70 -4.53
CA TYR A 141 -8.54 -0.29 -4.17
C TYR A 141 -9.68 0.18 -3.26
N LEU A 142 -10.91 -0.33 -3.43
CA LEU A 142 -12.03 -0.05 -2.52
C LEU A 142 -11.87 -0.78 -1.19
N ASP A 143 -11.41 -2.04 -1.24
CA ASP A 143 -11.13 -2.83 -0.04
C ASP A 143 -10.07 -2.14 0.85
N LEU A 144 -9.00 -1.61 0.27
CA LEU A 144 -7.96 -0.87 1.00
C LEU A 144 -8.45 0.45 1.60
N ILE A 145 -9.47 1.08 1.01
CA ILE A 145 -10.11 2.28 1.57
C ILE A 145 -11.01 1.90 2.75
N ALA A 146 -11.81 0.84 2.60
CA ALA A 146 -12.82 0.44 3.58
C ALA A 146 -12.24 -0.33 4.77
N ASN A 147 -11.25 -1.20 4.54
CA ASN A 147 -10.76 -2.18 5.51
C ASN A 147 -9.29 -1.95 5.84
N ALA A 148 -9.00 -1.42 7.03
CA ALA A 148 -7.63 -1.13 7.47
C ALA A 148 -6.77 -2.41 7.63
N GLU A 149 -7.38 -3.50 8.10
CA GLU A 149 -6.73 -4.81 8.29
C GLU A 149 -6.16 -5.37 6.97
N THR A 150 -6.81 -5.11 5.83
CA THR A 150 -6.26 -5.52 4.52
C THR A 150 -4.90 -4.88 4.30
N LYS A 151 -4.75 -3.58 4.61
CA LYS A 151 -3.48 -2.88 4.44
C LYS A 151 -2.40 -3.45 5.35
N GLU A 152 -2.74 -3.75 6.61
CA GLU A 152 -1.84 -4.39 7.57
C GLU A 152 -1.35 -5.74 7.03
N THR A 153 -2.23 -6.54 6.44
CA THR A 153 -1.88 -7.82 5.80
C THR A 153 -0.79 -7.64 4.73
N PHE A 154 -0.88 -6.60 3.88
CA PHE A 154 0.15 -6.31 2.88
C PHE A 154 1.46 -5.82 3.51
N GLN A 155 1.39 -5.02 4.57
CA GLN A 155 2.58 -4.55 5.30
C GLN A 155 3.31 -5.72 5.95
N VAL A 156 2.59 -6.61 6.63
CA VAL A 156 3.15 -7.85 7.21
C VAL A 156 3.75 -8.73 6.12
N ARG A 157 3.09 -8.90 4.99
CA ARG A 157 3.66 -9.64 3.84
C ARG A 157 4.99 -9.04 3.38
N SER A 158 5.09 -7.71 3.29
CA SER A 158 6.34 -7.04 2.93
C SER A 158 7.44 -7.26 3.98
N GLN A 159 7.08 -7.22 5.27
CA GLN A 159 8.01 -7.46 6.37
C GLN A 159 8.50 -8.92 6.40
N ILE A 160 7.63 -9.90 6.14
CA ILE A 160 8.01 -11.30 6.00
C ILE A 160 9.05 -11.48 4.89
N ILE A 161 8.82 -10.88 3.72
CA ILE A 161 9.76 -10.95 2.59
C ILE A 161 11.11 -10.33 2.95
N ALA A 162 11.11 -9.17 3.62
CA ALA A 162 12.33 -8.51 4.06
C ALA A 162 13.08 -9.37 5.09
N ALA A 163 12.37 -9.91 6.09
CA ALA A 163 12.95 -10.76 7.13
C ALA A 163 13.58 -12.04 6.55
N ILE A 164 12.91 -12.70 5.59
CA ILE A 164 13.46 -13.87 4.88
C ILE A 164 14.77 -13.51 4.18
N ARG A 165 14.79 -12.37 3.46
CA ARG A 165 16.01 -11.91 2.79
C ARG A 165 17.12 -11.63 3.77
N ASP A 166 16.84 -10.88 4.83
CA ASP A 166 17.84 -10.54 5.85
C ASP A 166 18.41 -11.81 6.51
N PHE A 167 17.55 -12.78 6.83
CA PHE A 167 17.92 -14.06 7.42
C PHE A 167 18.85 -14.88 6.51
N LEU A 168 18.55 -15.00 5.22
CA LEU A 168 19.36 -15.74 4.26
C LEU A 168 20.66 -15.00 3.90
N ASN A 169 20.60 -13.68 3.75
CA ASN A 169 21.77 -12.84 3.45
C ASN A 169 22.79 -12.87 4.60
N GLN A 170 22.33 -12.84 5.86
CA GLN A 170 23.22 -12.98 7.03
C GLN A 170 23.91 -14.34 7.09
N ARG A 171 23.35 -15.37 6.45
CA ARG A 171 23.94 -16.71 6.30
C ARG A 171 24.81 -16.85 5.06
N GLY A 172 25.02 -15.77 4.30
CA GLY A 172 25.84 -15.78 3.10
C GLY A 172 25.20 -16.45 1.89
N PHE A 173 23.87 -16.62 1.88
CA PHE A 173 23.18 -16.99 0.66
C PHE A 173 23.21 -15.82 -0.35
N LEU A 174 23.34 -16.16 -1.62
CA LEU A 174 23.23 -15.22 -2.73
C LEU A 174 21.80 -15.19 -3.28
N GLU A 175 21.14 -14.02 -3.24
CA GLU A 175 19.88 -13.82 -3.96
C GLU A 175 20.14 -13.80 -5.46
N VAL A 176 19.42 -14.62 -6.22
CA VAL A 176 19.56 -14.74 -7.68
C VAL A 176 18.21 -14.66 -8.37
N GLU A 177 18.23 -14.32 -9.66
CA GLU A 177 17.04 -14.34 -10.52
C GLU A 177 17.26 -15.34 -11.66
N THR A 178 16.35 -16.30 -11.80
CA THR A 178 16.42 -17.33 -12.85
C THR A 178 15.33 -17.11 -13.91
N PRO A 179 15.46 -17.68 -15.13
CA PRO A 179 14.49 -17.47 -16.21
C PRO A 179 13.05 -17.85 -15.82
N VAL A 180 12.14 -16.89 -16.00
CA VAL A 180 10.68 -17.11 -15.88
C VAL A 180 10.12 -17.81 -17.11
N LEU A 181 10.61 -17.42 -18.29
CA LEU A 181 10.30 -18.09 -19.56
C LEU A 181 11.33 -19.20 -19.80
N GLN A 182 10.85 -20.44 -19.88
CA GLN A 182 11.69 -21.62 -20.04
C GLN A 182 11.30 -22.37 -21.33
N PRO A 183 12.26 -22.89 -22.11
CA PRO A 183 11.96 -23.71 -23.29
C PRO A 183 11.36 -25.08 -22.92
N SER A 184 11.46 -25.48 -21.65
CA SER A 184 10.85 -26.68 -21.09
C SER A 184 10.51 -26.42 -19.62
N ALA A 185 9.31 -26.81 -19.19
CA ALA A 185 8.89 -26.70 -17.79
C ALA A 185 9.43 -27.89 -16.97
N GLY A 186 10.06 -27.61 -15.83
CA GLY A 186 10.57 -28.64 -14.90
C GLY A 186 10.69 -28.13 -13.46
N GLY A 187 11.06 -29.03 -12.54
CA GLY A 187 11.23 -28.73 -11.10
C GLY A 187 9.96 -28.84 -10.25
N ALA A 188 8.82 -29.21 -10.83
CA ALA A 188 7.59 -29.55 -10.09
C ALA A 188 6.66 -30.41 -10.95
N LEU A 189 5.64 -30.99 -10.33
CA LEU A 189 4.54 -31.65 -11.03
C LEU A 189 3.34 -30.69 -11.11
N ALA A 190 3.27 -29.89 -12.18
CA ALA A 190 2.18 -28.95 -12.42
C ALA A 190 1.98 -28.71 -13.91
N ARG A 191 0.77 -28.31 -14.32
CA ARG A 191 0.50 -27.91 -15.70
C ARG A 191 1.05 -26.49 -15.93
N PRO A 192 1.96 -26.26 -16.89
CA PRO A 192 2.48 -24.91 -17.15
C PRO A 192 1.50 -24.06 -17.96
N PHE A 193 1.70 -22.74 -17.92
CA PHE A 193 1.19 -21.85 -18.95
C PHE A 193 2.13 -21.87 -20.15
N THR A 194 1.57 -21.97 -21.35
CA THR A 194 2.32 -21.92 -22.62
C THR A 194 2.17 -20.54 -23.25
N THR A 195 3.25 -20.02 -23.81
CA THR A 195 3.29 -18.82 -24.63
C THR A 195 4.18 -19.09 -25.86
N HIS A 196 4.23 -18.15 -26.79
CA HIS A 196 4.96 -18.32 -28.05
C HIS A 196 5.92 -17.15 -28.27
N HIS A 197 7.19 -17.45 -28.54
CA HIS A 197 8.21 -16.44 -28.79
C HIS A 197 8.39 -16.20 -30.29
N HIS A 198 7.72 -15.17 -30.83
CA HIS A 198 7.65 -14.91 -32.27
C HIS A 198 9.00 -14.84 -32.99
N ALA A 199 10.02 -14.17 -32.43
CA ALA A 199 11.30 -14.03 -33.13
C ALA A 199 12.15 -15.30 -33.15
N LEU A 200 11.83 -16.28 -32.29
CA LEU A 200 12.51 -17.58 -32.25
C LEU A 200 11.64 -18.70 -32.82
N ASP A 201 10.40 -18.37 -33.22
CA ASP A 201 9.38 -19.28 -33.73
C ASP A 201 9.26 -20.59 -32.93
N GLN A 202 9.21 -20.45 -31.60
CA GLN A 202 9.08 -21.60 -30.69
C GLN A 202 8.25 -21.27 -29.46
N ASP A 203 7.66 -22.32 -28.88
CA ASP A 203 6.89 -22.21 -27.65
C ASP A 203 7.81 -22.12 -26.43
N PHE A 204 7.36 -21.31 -25.46
CA PHE A 204 7.97 -21.16 -24.15
C PHE A 204 6.93 -21.42 -23.07
N TYR A 205 7.40 -21.77 -21.89
CA TYR A 205 6.56 -22.06 -20.73
C TYR A 205 6.90 -21.11 -19.59
N LEU A 206 5.87 -20.63 -18.89
CA LEU A 206 6.10 -19.96 -17.62
C LEU A 206 6.54 -21.00 -16.58
N ARG A 207 7.58 -20.68 -15.82
CA ARG A 207 8.18 -21.60 -14.85
C ARG A 207 7.18 -22.07 -13.78
N ILE A 208 7.27 -23.35 -13.46
CA ILE A 208 6.52 -24.01 -12.37
C ILE A 208 7.36 -24.17 -11.09
N ALA A 209 8.69 -24.03 -11.20
CA ALA A 209 9.68 -23.92 -10.13
C ALA A 209 11.01 -23.35 -10.68
N PRO A 210 11.85 -22.69 -9.85
CA PRO A 210 13.21 -22.29 -10.23
C PRO A 210 14.27 -23.39 -10.01
N GLU A 211 13.94 -24.50 -9.33
CA GLU A 211 14.79 -25.63 -8.92
C GLU A 211 15.96 -25.94 -9.85
N LEU A 212 15.67 -26.25 -11.12
CA LEU A 212 16.70 -26.74 -12.05
C LEU A 212 17.77 -25.68 -12.35
N HIS A 213 17.40 -24.40 -12.32
CA HIS A 213 18.35 -23.31 -12.53
C HIS A 213 19.19 -23.07 -11.29
N LEU A 214 18.59 -23.11 -10.11
CA LEU A 214 19.32 -22.95 -8.85
C LEU A 214 20.34 -24.08 -8.65
N LYS A 215 19.97 -25.33 -8.96
CA LYS A 215 20.92 -26.46 -8.94
C LYS A 215 22.07 -26.30 -9.95
N ARG A 216 21.84 -25.70 -11.11
CA ARG A 216 22.91 -25.38 -12.08
C ARG A 216 23.88 -24.35 -11.53
N LEU A 217 23.43 -23.42 -10.69
CA LEU A 217 24.32 -22.46 -10.01
C LEU A 217 25.22 -23.17 -8.99
N LEU A 218 24.69 -24.14 -8.23
CA LEU A 218 25.52 -24.98 -7.36
C LEU A 218 26.60 -25.71 -8.15
N ILE A 219 26.26 -26.31 -9.29
CA ILE A 219 27.23 -26.94 -10.20
C ILE A 219 28.27 -25.92 -10.68
N GLY A 220 27.87 -24.66 -10.88
CA GLY A 220 28.73 -23.55 -11.26
C GLY A 220 29.64 -23.02 -10.14
N GLY A 221 29.54 -23.55 -8.91
CA GLY A 221 30.37 -23.17 -7.78
C GLY A 221 29.75 -22.16 -6.81
N PHE A 222 28.45 -21.89 -6.91
CA PHE A 222 27.73 -21.11 -5.89
C PHE A 222 27.25 -22.02 -4.77
N ASP A 223 27.91 -21.99 -3.62
CA ASP A 223 27.59 -22.90 -2.50
C ASP A 223 26.22 -22.62 -1.86
N ARG A 224 25.73 -21.37 -1.89
CA ARG A 224 24.47 -20.97 -1.25
C ARG A 224 23.70 -19.99 -2.13
N VAL A 225 22.54 -20.38 -2.63
CA VAL A 225 21.69 -19.52 -3.47
C VAL A 225 20.24 -19.59 -3.03
N TYR A 226 19.51 -18.50 -3.20
CA TYR A 226 18.05 -18.51 -3.06
C TYR A 226 17.40 -17.59 -4.10
N GLU A 227 16.14 -17.89 -4.42
CA GLU A 227 15.29 -17.02 -5.20
C GLU A 227 13.92 -16.87 -4.53
N LEU A 228 13.46 -15.63 -4.38
CA LEU A 228 12.10 -15.30 -3.98
C LEU A 228 11.35 -14.77 -5.21
N GLY A 229 10.67 -15.67 -5.92
CA GLY A 229 10.21 -15.44 -7.28
C GLY A 229 8.73 -15.75 -7.51
N ARG A 230 8.17 -15.23 -8.60
CA ARG A 230 6.84 -15.61 -9.09
C ARG A 230 6.87 -16.96 -9.79
N ILE A 231 5.92 -17.82 -9.44
CA ILE A 231 5.68 -19.15 -10.01
C ILE A 231 4.29 -19.16 -10.63
N PHE A 232 4.13 -19.93 -11.71
CA PHE A 232 2.91 -19.97 -12.49
C PHE A 232 2.43 -21.42 -12.64
N ARG A 233 1.19 -21.71 -12.28
CA ARG A 233 0.57 -23.04 -12.44
C ARG A 233 -0.82 -22.88 -13.05
N ASN A 234 -1.03 -23.53 -14.18
CA ASN A 234 -2.27 -23.49 -14.96
C ASN A 234 -3.27 -24.53 -14.41
N GLU A 235 -3.74 -24.26 -13.19
CA GLU A 235 -4.57 -25.15 -12.38
C GLU A 235 -5.84 -24.43 -11.89
N GLY A 236 -6.67 -25.11 -11.10
CA GLY A 236 -7.88 -24.52 -10.52
C GLY A 236 -7.58 -23.41 -9.52
N VAL A 237 -8.50 -22.45 -9.42
CA VAL A 237 -8.41 -21.35 -8.44
C VAL A 237 -9.21 -21.69 -7.19
N SER A 238 -8.63 -21.45 -6.01
CA SER A 238 -9.33 -21.57 -4.74
C SER A 238 -8.79 -20.58 -3.71
N THR A 239 -9.33 -20.59 -2.49
CA THR A 239 -8.84 -19.77 -1.37
C THR A 239 -7.38 -20.04 -1.00
N ARG A 240 -6.79 -21.15 -1.49
CA ARG A 240 -5.40 -21.54 -1.24
C ARG A 240 -4.56 -21.65 -2.52
N HIS A 241 -5.18 -21.54 -3.71
CA HIS A 241 -4.49 -21.71 -4.99
C HIS A 241 -4.77 -20.52 -5.90
N ASN A 242 -3.71 -19.77 -6.20
CA ASN A 242 -3.74 -18.71 -7.20
C ASN A 242 -2.85 -19.13 -8.38
N PRO A 243 -3.25 -18.85 -9.65
CA PRO A 243 -2.48 -19.28 -10.82
C PRO A 243 -1.06 -18.73 -10.86
N GLU A 244 -0.83 -17.62 -10.16
CA GLU A 244 0.50 -17.08 -9.91
C GLU A 244 0.72 -16.89 -8.41
N PHE A 245 1.88 -17.30 -7.88
CA PHE A 245 2.18 -17.15 -6.46
C PHE A 245 3.67 -16.95 -6.23
N THR A 246 4.01 -16.37 -5.09
CA THR A 246 5.42 -16.14 -4.73
C THR A 246 5.92 -17.31 -3.92
N MET A 247 7.08 -17.84 -4.31
CA MET A 247 7.74 -18.95 -3.64
C MET A 247 9.17 -18.56 -3.34
N LEU A 248 9.64 -18.92 -2.14
CA LEU A 248 11.05 -18.96 -1.82
C LEU A 248 11.55 -20.37 -2.14
N GLU A 249 12.66 -20.46 -2.85
CA GLU A 249 13.43 -21.69 -2.98
C GLU A 249 14.89 -21.40 -2.68
N SER A 250 15.54 -22.29 -1.93
CA SER A 250 16.94 -22.14 -1.53
C SER A 250 17.69 -23.46 -1.73
N TYR A 251 18.97 -23.35 -2.07
CA TYR A 251 19.87 -24.47 -2.21
C TYR A 251 21.20 -24.14 -1.55
N GLU A 252 21.70 -25.11 -0.78
CA GLU A 252 22.97 -25.03 -0.08
C GLU A 252 23.75 -26.32 -0.34
N ALA A 253 25.03 -26.18 -0.67
CA ALA A 253 25.94 -27.28 -0.88
C ALA A 253 26.45 -27.84 0.47
N TYR A 254 26.81 -29.13 0.47
CA TYR A 254 27.43 -29.82 1.62
C TYR A 254 26.56 -29.94 2.89
N VAL A 255 25.25 -29.75 2.77
CA VAL A 255 24.27 -29.93 3.85
C VAL A 255 23.25 -31.01 3.48
N ASP A 256 22.53 -31.51 4.48
CA ASP A 256 21.39 -32.38 4.28
C ASP A 256 20.08 -31.74 4.74
N TYR A 257 18.98 -32.49 4.68
CA TYR A 257 17.66 -31.98 5.02
C TYR A 257 17.50 -31.66 6.51
N ASN A 258 18.34 -32.21 7.41
CA ASN A 258 18.31 -31.89 8.84
C ASN A 258 18.83 -30.48 9.09
N ASP A 259 19.87 -30.05 8.37
CA ASP A 259 20.35 -28.67 8.40
C ASP A 259 19.25 -27.70 7.94
N VAL A 260 18.52 -28.07 6.88
CA VAL A 260 17.37 -27.30 6.39
C VAL A 260 16.22 -27.29 7.40
N MET A 261 15.96 -28.40 8.11
CA MET A 261 14.96 -28.43 9.19
C MET A 261 15.31 -27.44 10.29
N SER A 262 16.57 -27.44 10.76
CA SER A 262 17.05 -26.48 11.75
C SER A 262 16.96 -25.03 11.25
N MET A 263 17.27 -24.79 9.97
CA MET A 263 17.14 -23.46 9.36
C MET A 263 15.68 -22.98 9.27
N VAL A 264 14.71 -23.88 9.08
CA VAL A 264 13.28 -23.53 9.00
C VAL A 264 12.68 -23.25 10.39
N GLU A 265 13.20 -23.89 11.43
CA GLU A 265 12.77 -23.66 12.83
C GLU A 265 13.27 -22.33 13.41
N GLU A 266 14.43 -21.85 12.97
CA GLU A 266 15.06 -20.59 13.38
C GLU A 266 14.42 -19.35 12.74
#